data_AF-A0A2I2GLI3-F1
#
_entry.id   AF-A0A2I2GLI3-F1
#
_cell.length_a   1.000
_cell.length_b   1.000
_cell.length_c   1.000
_cell.angle_alpha   90.00
_cell.angle_beta   90.00
_cell.angle_gamma   90.00
#
_symmetry.space_group_name_H-M   'P 1'
#
loop_
_entity.id
_entity.type
_entity.pdbx_description
1 polymer ?
#
loop_
_entity_poly.entity_id
_entity_poly.type
_entity_poly.pdbx_seq_one_letter_code
_entity_poly.pdbx_strand_id
1 'polypeptide(L)'
;MALRLITWANQISYDKAKIPHPLPPDFKEPKENVTVELMENILNKVVFAGDERYDTVFVNSQCPPYPESDSRADLAIKYITKDNKLQTLCIIEAKRPRASGHYNTDLVEEEALDYCEEFFKDPSHDCLFVYAATIIGVKIRLWKVNENGRKLEALSDNPYRGTSSHYLDLGENADAEKIIKIFRKMLTIAPEPWIFKGDDSFQPTSKSGAHHLNKIDTNAQKGLPCHLEPIPIPPLEFLGSSLQAQEDTPTMDSAPFPPRNYTKVATFHRTHSDWCEWVLYDDQNGSGPCSEWSLDNGYFVNVKQKLYTGHDTL
;
A
#
# COMPACT_ATOMS: atom_id res chain seq x y z
N MET A 1 -12.24 -14.99 10.19
CA MET A 1 -12.31 -13.54 10.46
C MET A 1 -12.71 -12.88 9.15
N ALA A 2 -13.77 -12.06 9.11
CA ALA A 2 -14.20 -11.44 7.85
C ALA A 2 -13.17 -10.39 7.40
N LEU A 3 -12.77 -10.42 6.12
CA LEU A 3 -11.89 -9.40 5.54
C LEU A 3 -12.61 -8.05 5.51
N ARG A 4 -11.89 -6.99 5.90
CA ARG A 4 -12.37 -5.60 5.86
C ARG A 4 -11.30 -4.72 5.25
N LEU A 5 -11.70 -3.78 4.39
CA LEU A 5 -10.81 -2.74 3.87
C LEU A 5 -10.66 -1.58 4.87
N ILE A 6 -11.74 -1.30 5.61
CA ILE A 6 -11.72 -0.27 6.65
C ILE A 6 -11.24 -0.89 7.96
N THR A 7 -10.13 -0.36 8.44
CA THR A 7 -9.46 -0.73 9.69
C THR A 7 -9.39 0.50 10.58
N TRP A 8 -8.97 0.33 11.84
CA TRP A 8 -8.76 1.46 12.74
C TRP A 8 -7.82 2.52 12.14
N ALA A 9 -6.85 2.11 11.31
CA ALA A 9 -5.83 2.99 10.74
C ALA A 9 -6.35 3.91 9.63
N ASN A 10 -7.47 3.58 8.98
CA ASN A 10 -8.04 4.38 7.89
C ASN A 10 -9.52 4.75 8.12
N GLN A 11 -10.07 4.45 9.30
CA GLN A 11 -11.44 4.77 9.69
C GLN A 11 -11.73 6.27 9.58
N ILE A 12 -10.84 7.13 10.06
CA ILE A 12 -11.03 8.59 10.02
C ILE A 12 -11.12 9.10 8.57
N SER A 13 -10.26 8.61 7.68
CA SER A 13 -10.30 8.99 6.26
C SER A 13 -11.54 8.45 5.57
N TYR A 14 -12.01 7.23 5.94
CA TYR A 14 -13.28 6.68 5.46
C TYR A 14 -14.47 7.55 5.88
N ASP A 15 -14.56 7.91 7.16
CA ASP A 15 -15.65 8.72 7.68
C ASP A 15 -15.68 10.11 7.03
N LYS A 16 -14.50 10.68 6.72
CA LYS A 16 -14.37 11.96 6.00
C LYS A 16 -14.67 11.85 4.51
N ALA A 17 -14.44 10.70 3.87
CA ALA A 17 -14.71 10.47 2.45
C ALA A 17 -16.16 10.03 2.19
N LYS A 18 -16.89 9.60 3.23
CA LYS A 18 -18.27 9.15 3.14
C LYS A 18 -19.25 10.31 3.23
N ILE A 19 -20.38 10.19 2.54
CA ILE A 19 -21.54 11.06 2.79
C ILE A 19 -22.37 10.42 3.90
N PRO A 20 -22.54 11.10 5.05
CA PRO A 20 -23.36 10.60 6.14
C PRO A 20 -24.84 10.62 5.77
N HIS A 21 -25.60 9.69 6.33
CA HIS A 21 -27.05 9.70 6.24
C HIS A 21 -27.66 9.52 7.65
N PRO A 22 -28.51 10.46 8.12
CA PRO A 22 -28.94 11.69 7.44
C PRO A 22 -27.81 12.74 7.31
N LEU A 23 -28.00 13.73 6.43
CA LEU A 23 -27.05 14.84 6.26
C LEU A 23 -27.09 15.79 7.46
N PRO A 24 -25.98 16.05 8.15
CA PRO A 24 -25.91 17.06 9.21
C PRO A 24 -26.18 18.48 8.69
N PRO A 25 -26.70 19.41 9.53
CA PRO A 25 -26.97 20.79 9.13
C PRO A 25 -25.73 21.57 8.64
N ASP A 26 -24.54 21.24 9.14
CA ASP A 26 -23.26 21.86 8.81
C ASP A 26 -22.42 21.00 7.85
N PHE A 27 -23.06 20.05 7.16
CA PHE A 27 -22.39 19.14 6.25
C PHE A 27 -21.59 19.87 5.17
N LYS A 28 -20.32 19.48 5.05
CA LYS A 28 -19.44 19.88 3.96
C LYS A 28 -19.13 18.65 3.13
N GLU A 29 -19.30 18.80 1.82
CA GLU A 29 -18.93 17.72 0.90
C GLU A 29 -17.46 17.36 1.09
N PRO A 30 -17.13 16.06 1.14
CA PRO A 30 -15.75 15.60 1.17
C PRO A 30 -14.96 16.19 0.00
N LYS A 31 -13.69 16.50 0.26
CA LYS A 31 -12.78 16.91 -0.80
C LYS A 31 -12.21 15.67 -1.50
N GLU A 32 -11.86 15.82 -2.77
CA GLU A 32 -11.31 14.74 -3.59
C GLU A 32 -10.02 14.16 -3.00
N ASN A 33 -9.14 15.01 -2.47
CA ASN A 33 -7.90 14.57 -1.83
C ASN A 33 -8.12 13.63 -0.63
N VAL A 34 -9.29 13.68 0.02
CA VAL A 34 -9.65 12.75 1.10
C VAL A 34 -9.96 11.36 0.53
N THR A 35 -10.65 11.29 -0.61
CA THR A 35 -10.87 10.04 -1.36
C THR A 35 -9.55 9.40 -1.77
N VAL A 36 -8.62 10.22 -2.29
CA VAL A 36 -7.28 9.79 -2.72
C VAL A 36 -6.49 9.23 -1.52
N GLU A 37 -6.41 9.98 -0.42
CA GLU A 37 -5.71 9.56 0.81
C GLU A 37 -6.28 8.25 1.38
N LEU A 38 -7.61 8.11 1.41
CA LEU A 38 -8.27 6.88 1.85
C LEU A 38 -7.84 5.69 0.99
N MET A 39 -7.88 5.84 -0.33
CA MET A 39 -7.58 4.74 -1.24
C MET A 39 -6.11 4.35 -1.18
N GLU A 40 -5.20 5.31 -1.12
CA GLU A 40 -3.77 5.08 -0.96
C GLU A 40 -3.47 4.28 0.32
N ASN A 41 -4.10 4.67 1.43
CA ASN A 41 -3.96 3.96 2.71
C ASN A 41 -4.52 2.54 2.64
N ILE A 42 -5.68 2.34 2.03
CA ILE A 42 -6.27 1.00 1.85
C ILE A 42 -5.33 0.11 1.02
N LEU A 43 -4.81 0.60 -0.10
CA LEU A 43 -3.92 -0.18 -0.96
C LEU A 43 -2.62 -0.57 -0.23
N ASN A 44 -1.96 0.42 0.39
CA ASN A 44 -0.67 0.21 1.06
C ASN A 44 -0.77 -0.57 2.36
N LYS A 45 -1.84 -0.40 3.14
CA LYS A 45 -1.94 -0.96 4.52
C LYS A 45 -2.87 -2.15 4.64
N VAL A 46 -3.66 -2.46 3.61
CA VAL A 46 -4.64 -3.56 3.67
C VAL A 46 -4.55 -4.48 2.47
N VAL A 47 -4.65 -3.95 1.25
CA VAL A 47 -4.69 -4.80 0.04
C VAL A 47 -3.36 -5.51 -0.19
N PHE A 48 -2.25 -4.76 -0.12
CA PHE A 48 -0.90 -5.29 -0.39
C PHE A 48 -0.06 -5.51 0.88
N ALA A 49 -0.60 -5.23 2.07
CA ALA A 49 0.14 -5.40 3.31
C ALA A 49 0.23 -6.87 3.76
N GLY A 50 1.36 -7.20 4.42
CA GLY A 50 1.56 -8.45 5.17
C GLY A 50 1.78 -9.69 4.31
N ASP A 51 2.12 -9.52 3.03
CA ASP A 51 2.33 -10.60 2.08
C ASP A 51 3.50 -10.24 1.16
N GLU A 52 4.63 -10.91 1.38
CA GLU A 52 5.93 -10.69 0.71
C GLU A 52 5.84 -10.66 -0.83
N ARG A 53 4.80 -11.29 -1.39
CA ARG A 53 4.55 -11.29 -2.84
C ARG A 53 4.27 -9.89 -3.38
N TYR A 54 3.88 -8.95 -2.53
CA TYR A 54 3.51 -7.59 -2.91
C TYR A 54 4.50 -6.52 -2.44
N ASP A 55 5.64 -6.91 -1.87
CA ASP A 55 6.66 -5.96 -1.39
C ASP A 55 7.29 -5.12 -2.53
N THR A 56 7.16 -5.59 -3.77
CA THR A 56 7.59 -4.86 -4.97
C THR A 56 6.49 -3.98 -5.56
N VAL A 57 5.35 -3.83 -4.88
CA VAL A 57 4.22 -3.01 -5.32
C VAL A 57 4.28 -1.64 -4.63
N PHE A 58 4.11 -0.59 -5.41
CA PHE A 58 4.10 0.78 -4.96
C PHE A 58 2.78 1.45 -5.33
N VAL A 59 2.27 2.27 -4.43
CA VAL A 59 1.11 3.13 -4.69
C VAL A 59 1.62 4.56 -4.58
N ASN A 60 1.40 5.34 -5.64
CA ASN A 60 1.90 6.72 -5.70
C ASN A 60 0.79 7.65 -6.19
N SER A 61 0.64 8.80 -5.54
CA SER A 61 -0.27 9.86 -5.97
C SER A 61 0.33 10.77 -7.02
N GLN A 62 -0.52 11.45 -7.80
CA GLN A 62 -0.10 12.50 -8.73
C GLN A 62 0.99 12.02 -9.69
N CYS A 63 0.79 10.82 -10.24
CA CYS A 63 1.72 10.25 -11.21
C CYS A 63 1.46 10.86 -12.58
N PRO A 64 2.46 11.35 -13.33
CA PRO A 64 2.29 11.67 -14.73
C PRO A 64 2.25 10.40 -15.61
N PRO A 65 1.67 10.46 -16.83
CA PRO A 65 1.74 9.34 -17.76
C PRO A 65 3.18 9.18 -18.25
N TYR A 66 3.87 10.27 -18.56
CA TYR A 66 5.29 10.36 -18.92
C TYR A 66 5.89 11.66 -18.36
N PRO A 67 7.21 11.79 -18.17
CA PRO A 67 7.83 12.85 -17.37
C PRO A 67 7.45 14.30 -17.75
N GLU A 68 7.27 14.57 -19.03
CA GLU A 68 6.97 15.91 -19.58
C GLU A 68 5.48 16.24 -19.64
N SER A 69 4.59 15.29 -19.32
CA SER A 69 3.16 15.55 -19.35
C SER A 69 2.77 16.58 -18.29
N ASP A 70 1.71 17.35 -18.53
CA ASP A 70 1.05 18.20 -17.53
C ASP A 70 -0.11 17.47 -16.81
N SER A 71 -0.56 16.34 -17.36
CA SER A 71 -1.63 15.51 -16.77
C SER A 71 -1.09 14.64 -15.65
N ARG A 72 -1.88 14.43 -14.59
CA ARG A 72 -1.51 13.57 -13.45
C ARG A 72 -2.70 12.69 -13.08
N ALA A 73 -2.47 11.38 -12.99
CA ALA A 73 -3.43 10.47 -12.37
C ALA A 73 -3.44 10.69 -10.87
N ASP A 74 -4.62 10.58 -10.26
CA ASP A 74 -4.77 10.74 -8.81
C ASP A 74 -3.93 9.72 -8.05
N LEU A 75 -4.00 8.45 -8.46
CA LEU A 75 -3.11 7.38 -7.98
C LEU A 75 -2.69 6.48 -9.13
N ALA A 76 -1.50 5.88 -8.99
CA ALA A 76 -1.07 4.75 -9.80
C ALA A 76 -0.53 3.63 -8.92
N ILE A 77 -0.85 2.40 -9.27
CA ILE A 77 -0.23 1.20 -8.73
C ILE A 77 0.89 0.82 -9.68
N LYS A 78 2.12 0.75 -9.18
CA LYS A 78 3.32 0.34 -9.90
C LYS A 78 3.93 -0.90 -9.28
N TYR A 79 4.75 -1.63 -10.02
CA TYR A 79 5.44 -2.81 -9.50
C TYR A 79 6.78 -3.06 -10.21
N ILE A 80 7.70 -3.75 -9.53
CA ILE A 80 8.93 -4.27 -10.14
C ILE A 80 8.67 -5.66 -10.74
N THR A 81 8.94 -5.81 -12.03
CA THR A 81 8.90 -7.11 -12.72
C THR A 81 10.12 -7.97 -12.35
N LYS A 82 10.10 -9.25 -12.72
CA LYS A 82 11.26 -10.14 -12.58
C LYS A 82 12.52 -9.65 -13.27
N ASP A 83 12.37 -8.88 -14.34
CA ASP A 83 13.48 -8.31 -15.10
C ASP A 83 13.96 -6.97 -14.52
N ASN A 84 13.61 -6.68 -13.25
CA ASN A 84 13.92 -5.43 -12.56
C ASN A 84 13.42 -4.16 -13.27
N LYS A 85 12.31 -4.26 -14.01
CA LYS A 85 11.67 -3.11 -14.65
C LYS A 85 10.53 -2.58 -13.79
N LEU A 86 10.48 -1.27 -13.57
CA LEU A 86 9.32 -0.62 -12.98
C LEU A 86 8.22 -0.52 -14.04
N GLN A 87 7.03 -1.04 -13.74
CA GLN A 87 5.86 -0.95 -14.61
C GLN A 87 4.65 -0.37 -13.86
N THR A 88 3.77 0.29 -14.60
CA THR A 88 2.46 0.73 -14.10
C THR A 88 1.46 -0.41 -14.30
N LEU A 89 0.86 -0.89 -13.20
CA LEU A 89 -0.19 -1.91 -13.24
C LEU A 89 -1.57 -1.29 -13.46
N CYS A 90 -1.88 -0.25 -12.70
CA CYS A 90 -3.23 0.32 -12.65
C CYS A 90 -3.18 1.83 -12.47
N ILE A 91 -3.95 2.55 -13.27
CA ILE A 91 -4.24 3.98 -13.12
C ILE A 91 -5.56 4.13 -12.36
N ILE A 92 -5.62 5.05 -11.41
CA ILE A 92 -6.81 5.28 -10.60
C ILE A 92 -7.21 6.75 -10.70
N GLU A 93 -8.43 6.98 -11.15
CA GLU A 93 -9.07 8.30 -11.19
C GLU A 93 -10.05 8.42 -10.01
N ALA A 94 -9.93 9.49 -9.24
CA ALA A 94 -10.72 9.74 -8.05
C ALA A 94 -11.57 10.99 -8.20
N LYS A 95 -12.82 10.93 -7.74
CA LYS A 95 -13.67 12.11 -7.57
C LYS A 95 -14.20 12.22 -6.16
N ARG A 96 -14.50 13.46 -5.78
CA ARG A 96 -15.28 13.72 -4.57
C ARG A 96 -16.72 13.20 -4.69
N PRO A 97 -17.32 12.73 -3.58
CA PRO A 97 -18.74 12.52 -3.50
C PRO A 97 -19.49 13.87 -3.37
N ARG A 98 -20.80 13.88 -3.63
CA ARG A 98 -21.76 14.99 -3.73
C ARG A 98 -23.02 14.62 -2.97
N ALA A 99 -23.56 15.58 -2.22
CA ALA A 99 -24.74 15.37 -1.36
C ALA A 99 -25.96 14.79 -2.10
N SER A 100 -26.10 15.10 -3.40
CA SER A 100 -27.20 14.61 -4.24
C SER A 100 -27.18 13.10 -4.45
N GLY A 101 -26.05 12.42 -4.19
CA GLY A 101 -25.86 10.99 -4.51
C GLY A 101 -25.78 10.68 -6.01
N HIS A 102 -25.98 11.68 -6.87
CA HIS A 102 -25.89 11.56 -8.32
C HIS A 102 -24.52 12.04 -8.81
N TYR A 103 -23.80 11.13 -9.44
CA TYR A 103 -22.51 11.37 -10.06
C TYR A 103 -22.60 10.97 -11.51
N ASN A 104 -22.01 11.77 -12.38
CA ASN A 104 -21.80 11.37 -13.75
C ASN A 104 -20.62 10.38 -13.78
N THR A 105 -20.90 9.11 -13.48
CA THR A 105 -19.90 8.04 -13.49
C THR A 105 -19.32 7.83 -14.89
N ASP A 106 -20.06 8.14 -15.96
CA ASP A 106 -19.54 8.07 -17.33
C ASP A 106 -18.36 9.02 -17.52
N LEU A 107 -18.44 10.24 -16.98
CA LEU A 107 -17.36 11.22 -17.07
C LEU A 107 -16.10 10.76 -16.34
N VAL A 108 -16.23 10.23 -15.11
CA VAL A 108 -15.07 9.73 -14.34
C VAL A 108 -14.43 8.54 -15.04
N GLU A 109 -15.25 7.65 -15.59
CA GLU A 109 -14.80 6.51 -16.38
C GLU A 109 -14.15 6.95 -17.69
N GLU A 110 -14.58 8.06 -18.28
CA GLU A 110 -13.99 8.62 -19.49
C GLU A 110 -12.63 9.24 -19.20
N GLU A 111 -12.50 10.02 -18.13
CA GLU A 111 -11.24 10.63 -17.71
C GLU A 111 -10.17 9.56 -17.38
N ALA A 112 -10.57 8.47 -16.71
CA ALA A 112 -9.68 7.34 -16.46
C ALA A 112 -9.19 6.69 -17.76
N LEU A 113 -10.08 6.58 -18.75
CA LEU A 113 -9.75 6.01 -20.06
C LEU A 113 -8.85 6.94 -20.87
N ASP A 114 -9.17 8.24 -20.94
CA ASP A 114 -8.34 9.28 -21.56
C ASP A 114 -6.91 9.24 -21.04
N TYR A 115 -6.76 9.08 -19.73
CA TYR A 115 -5.46 8.98 -19.11
C TYR A 115 -4.71 7.70 -19.52
N CYS A 116 -5.42 6.57 -19.60
CA CYS A 116 -4.82 5.32 -20.11
C CYS A 116 -4.35 5.49 -21.56
N GLU A 117 -5.13 6.16 -22.43
CA GLU A 117 -4.72 6.45 -23.80
C GLU A 117 -3.47 7.34 -23.85
N GLU A 118 -3.45 8.40 -23.03
CA GLU A 118 -2.30 9.30 -22.93
C GLU A 118 -1.04 8.56 -22.45
N PHE A 119 -1.18 7.61 -21.52
CA PHE A 119 -0.08 6.75 -21.06
C PHE A 119 0.55 5.97 -22.22
N PHE A 120 -0.23 5.42 -23.15
CA PHE A 120 0.33 4.64 -24.27
C PHE A 120 0.86 5.49 -25.43
N LYS A 121 0.68 6.81 -25.43
CA LYS A 121 1.26 7.69 -26.47
C LYS A 121 2.77 7.83 -26.37
N ASP A 122 3.35 7.64 -25.18
CA ASP A 122 4.80 7.66 -25.01
C ASP A 122 5.39 6.30 -25.41
N PRO A 123 6.17 6.23 -26.51
CA PRO A 123 6.80 4.98 -26.95
C PRO A 123 7.89 4.48 -25.99
N SER A 124 8.33 5.28 -25.01
CA SER A 124 9.28 4.87 -23.98
C SER A 124 8.69 3.84 -23.00
N HIS A 125 7.36 3.72 -22.96
CA HIS A 125 6.70 2.70 -22.16
C HIS A 125 6.85 1.32 -22.78
N ASP A 126 7.63 0.48 -22.11
CA ASP A 126 7.71 -0.96 -22.37
C ASP A 126 6.45 -1.72 -21.91
N CYS A 127 5.50 -1.05 -21.27
CA CYS A 127 4.29 -1.66 -20.76
C CYS A 127 3.30 -1.93 -21.88
N LEU A 128 2.83 -3.17 -21.99
CA LEU A 128 1.89 -3.55 -23.03
C LEU A 128 0.44 -3.36 -22.62
N PHE A 129 0.13 -3.12 -21.35
CA PHE A 129 -1.23 -3.02 -20.86
C PHE A 129 -1.31 -2.21 -19.58
N VAL A 130 -2.51 -1.78 -19.20
CA VAL A 130 -2.78 -1.19 -17.89
C VAL A 130 -4.20 -1.53 -17.46
N TYR A 131 -4.43 -1.62 -16.15
CA TYR A 131 -5.77 -1.62 -15.57
C TYR A 131 -6.20 -0.19 -15.25
N ALA A 132 -7.50 0.03 -15.09
CA ALA A 132 -8.01 1.28 -14.54
C ALA A 132 -8.87 1.02 -13.30
N ALA A 133 -8.96 2.00 -12.42
CA ALA A 133 -9.97 2.05 -11.38
C ALA A 133 -10.57 3.46 -11.32
N THR A 134 -11.85 3.54 -10.99
CA THR A 134 -12.54 4.80 -10.73
C THR A 134 -13.08 4.77 -9.31
N ILE A 135 -12.83 5.82 -8.54
CA ILE A 135 -13.31 5.93 -7.16
C ILE A 135 -14.08 7.24 -6.95
N ILE A 136 -15.23 7.15 -6.27
CA ILE A 136 -16.09 8.30 -5.94
C ILE A 136 -16.41 8.22 -4.45
N GLY A 137 -15.74 9.06 -3.65
CA GLY A 137 -15.80 8.97 -2.19
C GLY A 137 -15.33 7.60 -1.69
N VAL A 138 -16.25 6.79 -1.18
CA VAL A 138 -15.95 5.44 -0.67
C VAL A 138 -16.35 4.31 -1.61
N LYS A 139 -16.69 4.63 -2.85
CA LYS A 139 -17.19 3.67 -3.84
C LYS A 139 -16.19 3.50 -4.96
N ILE A 140 -15.84 2.26 -5.31
CA ILE A 140 -14.83 1.94 -6.32
C ILE A 140 -15.37 1.03 -7.41
N ARG A 141 -14.85 1.20 -8.62
CA ARG A 141 -15.00 0.25 -9.73
C ARG A 141 -13.65 -0.02 -10.38
N LEU A 142 -13.44 -1.26 -10.81
CA LEU A 142 -12.17 -1.76 -11.34
C LEU A 142 -12.39 -2.24 -12.77
N TRP A 143 -11.44 -1.94 -13.65
CA TRP A 143 -11.59 -2.04 -15.09
C TRP A 143 -10.39 -2.70 -15.75
N LYS A 144 -10.65 -3.60 -16.68
CA LYS A 144 -9.74 -3.96 -17.76
C LYS A 144 -9.89 -2.90 -18.86
N VAL A 145 -8.76 -2.39 -19.35
CA VAL A 145 -8.73 -1.39 -20.41
C VAL A 145 -8.40 -2.10 -21.73
N ASN A 146 -9.16 -1.83 -22.79
CA ASN A 146 -8.98 -2.47 -24.11
C ASN A 146 -8.90 -1.40 -25.22
N GLU A 147 -7.84 -1.47 -26.03
CA GLU A 147 -7.61 -0.55 -27.16
C GLU A 147 -8.61 -0.79 -28.30
N ASN A 148 -9.05 -2.04 -28.54
CA ASN A 148 -9.90 -2.46 -29.67
C ASN A 148 -11.36 -1.95 -29.59
N GLY A 149 -11.55 -0.76 -29.06
CA GLY A 149 -12.83 -0.07 -28.99
C GLY A 149 -12.89 1.04 -27.93
N ARG A 150 -11.73 1.51 -27.41
CA ARG A 150 -11.67 2.52 -26.34
C ARG A 150 -12.66 2.16 -25.23
N LYS A 151 -12.45 0.98 -24.64
CA LYS A 151 -13.45 0.33 -23.78
C LYS A 151 -12.90 0.00 -22.41
N LEU A 152 -13.69 0.32 -21.40
CA LEU A 152 -13.52 -0.20 -20.04
C LEU A 152 -14.44 -1.41 -19.85
N GLU A 153 -13.85 -2.53 -19.49
CA GLU A 153 -14.58 -3.75 -19.13
C GLU A 153 -14.47 -3.95 -17.62
N ALA A 154 -15.61 -3.94 -16.94
CA ALA A 154 -15.60 -4.10 -15.49
C ALA A 154 -15.04 -5.48 -15.09
N LEU A 155 -14.19 -5.48 -14.07
CA LEU A 155 -13.66 -6.69 -13.44
C LEU A 155 -14.62 -7.27 -12.39
N SER A 156 -15.73 -6.58 -12.14
CA SER A 156 -16.87 -7.03 -11.34
C SER A 156 -18.03 -7.50 -12.21
N ASP A 157 -19.07 -8.03 -11.57
CA ASP A 157 -20.13 -8.83 -12.20
C ASP A 157 -20.98 -8.09 -13.27
N ASN A 158 -20.87 -6.75 -13.42
CA ASN A 158 -21.62 -5.96 -14.41
C ASN A 158 -20.71 -5.24 -15.40
N PRO A 159 -20.84 -5.47 -16.72
CA PRO A 159 -19.91 -4.93 -17.73
C PRO A 159 -20.20 -3.48 -18.18
N TYR A 160 -21.33 -2.87 -17.81
CA TYR A 160 -21.78 -1.59 -18.37
C TYR A 160 -21.24 -0.37 -17.61
N ARG A 161 -20.67 0.60 -18.34
CA ARG A 161 -20.28 1.93 -17.83
C ARG A 161 -21.49 2.73 -17.31
N GLY A 162 -21.23 3.80 -16.55
CA GLY A 162 -22.27 4.81 -16.27
C GLY A 162 -23.26 4.48 -15.17
N THR A 163 -23.03 3.43 -14.37
CA THR A 163 -24.00 2.98 -13.37
C THR A 163 -23.41 2.96 -11.96
N SER A 164 -23.79 3.93 -11.13
CA SER A 164 -23.28 4.09 -9.76
C SER A 164 -23.65 2.96 -8.80
N SER A 165 -24.72 2.21 -9.06
CA SER A 165 -25.10 1.04 -8.25
C SER A 165 -24.18 -0.17 -8.42
N HIS A 166 -23.28 -0.15 -9.41
CA HIS A 166 -22.31 -1.22 -9.65
C HIS A 166 -20.93 -0.93 -9.04
N TYR A 167 -20.76 0.24 -8.42
CA TYR A 167 -19.55 0.52 -7.65
C TYR A 167 -19.62 -0.23 -6.32
N LEU A 168 -18.52 -0.88 -5.97
CA LEU A 168 -18.34 -1.59 -4.72
C LEU A 168 -18.06 -0.58 -3.60
N ASP A 169 -18.62 -0.79 -2.41
CA ASP A 169 -18.41 0.10 -1.27
C ASP A 169 -17.23 -0.39 -0.42
N LEU A 170 -16.26 0.49 -0.17
CA LEU A 170 -15.06 0.17 0.61
C LEU A 170 -15.40 -0.24 2.06
N GLY A 171 -16.53 0.22 2.60
CA GLY A 171 -17.00 -0.10 3.95
C GLY A 171 -17.78 -1.40 4.07
N GLU A 172 -18.21 -2.00 2.96
CA GLU A 172 -19.02 -3.21 2.97
C GLU A 172 -18.15 -4.48 2.97
N ASN A 173 -18.34 -5.35 3.97
CA ASN A 173 -17.50 -6.54 4.14
C ASN A 173 -17.59 -7.50 2.93
N ALA A 174 -18.77 -7.59 2.31
CA ALA A 174 -18.98 -8.43 1.12
C ALA A 174 -18.21 -7.93 -0.11
N ASP A 175 -18.02 -6.62 -0.20
CA ASP A 175 -17.29 -5.98 -1.28
C ASP A 175 -15.78 -5.97 -1.02
N ALA A 176 -15.37 -5.85 0.25
CA ALA A 176 -13.97 -5.89 0.67
C ALA A 176 -13.22 -7.11 0.13
N GLU A 177 -13.78 -8.31 0.28
CA GLU A 177 -13.16 -9.53 -0.23
C GLU A 177 -13.01 -9.51 -1.77
N LYS A 178 -14.05 -9.03 -2.48
CA LYS A 178 -14.03 -8.91 -3.93
C LYS A 178 -12.94 -7.95 -4.39
N ILE A 179 -12.85 -6.78 -3.77
CA ILE A 179 -11.87 -5.72 -4.11
C ILE A 179 -10.44 -6.23 -3.90
N ILE A 180 -10.15 -6.83 -2.73
CA ILE A 180 -8.82 -7.39 -2.43
C ILE A 180 -8.46 -8.46 -3.46
N LYS A 181 -9.39 -9.37 -3.75
CA LYS A 181 -9.20 -10.44 -4.71
C LYS A 181 -8.93 -9.90 -6.12
N ILE A 182 -9.64 -8.86 -6.55
CA ILE A 182 -9.45 -8.26 -7.88
C ILE A 182 -8.08 -7.60 -7.98
N PHE A 183 -7.70 -6.72 -7.05
CA PHE A 183 -6.38 -6.06 -7.07
C PHE A 183 -5.23 -7.08 -7.05
N ARG A 184 -5.31 -8.10 -6.19
CA ARG A 184 -4.30 -9.16 -6.14
C ARG A 184 -4.29 -10.00 -7.41
N LYS A 185 -5.45 -10.21 -8.06
CA LYS A 185 -5.56 -10.93 -9.32
C LYS A 185 -4.96 -10.15 -10.50
N MET A 186 -5.07 -8.82 -10.53
CA MET A 186 -4.44 -7.96 -11.54
C MET A 186 -2.93 -8.19 -11.63
N LEU A 187 -2.26 -8.46 -10.50
CA LEU A 187 -0.83 -8.79 -10.46
C LEU A 187 -0.50 -10.18 -11.02
N THR A 188 -1.49 -11.08 -11.07
CA THR A 188 -1.30 -12.48 -11.48
C THR A 188 -1.86 -12.79 -12.87
N ILE A 189 -2.57 -11.86 -13.49
CA ILE A 189 -3.19 -12.03 -14.81
C ILE A 189 -2.96 -10.73 -15.57
N ALA A 190 -2.20 -10.77 -16.66
CA ALA A 190 -2.16 -9.64 -17.58
C ALA A 190 -3.48 -9.60 -18.38
N PRO A 191 -4.09 -8.42 -18.59
CA PRO A 191 -5.14 -8.25 -19.58
C PRO A 191 -4.55 -8.34 -21.00
N GLU A 192 -5.42 -8.27 -22.01
CA GLU A 192 -4.97 -8.14 -23.39
C GLU A 192 -4.10 -6.88 -23.54
N PRO A 193 -3.03 -6.95 -24.35
CA PRO A 193 -2.23 -5.79 -24.67
C PRO A 193 -3.08 -4.65 -25.21
N TRP A 194 -2.74 -3.43 -24.81
CA TRP A 194 -3.19 -2.19 -25.41
C TRP A 194 -2.79 -2.19 -26.89
N ILE A 195 -1.49 -2.29 -27.22
CA ILE A 195 -1.02 -2.30 -28.62
C ILE A 195 -0.76 -3.75 -29.08
N PHE A 196 -1.29 -4.13 -30.24
CA PHE A 196 -0.83 -5.33 -30.96
C PHE A 196 0.58 -5.08 -31.52
N LYS A 197 1.62 -5.27 -30.69
CA LYS A 197 2.97 -5.46 -31.24
C LYS A 197 2.96 -6.79 -31.99
N GLY A 198 3.24 -6.74 -33.30
CA GLY A 198 3.16 -7.89 -34.21
C GLY A 198 3.91 -9.14 -33.72
N ASP A 199 3.63 -10.28 -34.37
CA ASP A 199 3.88 -11.70 -34.01
C ASP A 199 5.21 -12.11 -33.32
N ASP A 200 6.19 -11.22 -33.17
CA ASP A 200 7.44 -11.46 -32.44
C ASP A 200 7.41 -11.04 -30.95
N SER A 201 6.34 -10.38 -30.49
CA SER A 201 6.19 -10.08 -29.06
C SER A 201 5.40 -11.19 -28.36
N PHE A 202 5.96 -11.72 -27.26
CA PHE A 202 5.35 -12.80 -26.47
C PHE A 202 3.87 -12.54 -26.22
N GLN A 203 2.99 -13.33 -26.84
CA GLN A 203 1.57 -13.26 -26.54
C GLN A 203 1.37 -13.57 -25.05
N PRO A 204 0.69 -12.69 -24.29
CA PRO A 204 0.36 -13.00 -22.91
C PRO A 204 -0.57 -14.21 -22.91
N THR A 205 -0.08 -15.32 -22.35
CA THR A 205 -0.87 -16.53 -22.14
C THR A 205 -1.56 -16.46 -20.78
N SER A 206 -2.56 -17.31 -20.52
CA SER A 206 -3.17 -17.46 -19.19
C SER A 206 -2.19 -17.85 -18.06
N LYS A 207 -0.92 -18.10 -18.39
CA LYS A 207 0.19 -18.38 -17.46
C LYS A 207 1.14 -17.19 -17.24
N SER A 208 0.99 -16.09 -17.97
CA SER A 208 1.76 -14.87 -17.82
C SER A 208 0.93 -13.80 -17.11
N GLY A 209 0.98 -13.82 -15.78
CA GLY A 209 0.48 -12.68 -15.00
C GLY A 209 1.18 -11.37 -15.37
N ALA A 210 0.72 -10.24 -14.83
CA ALA A 210 1.42 -8.96 -14.99
C ALA A 210 2.91 -9.17 -14.71
N HIS A 211 3.72 -9.06 -15.78
CA HIS A 211 4.88 -9.92 -16.05
C HIS A 211 5.75 -10.19 -14.84
N HIS A 212 5.40 -11.31 -14.19
CA HIS A 212 5.89 -11.86 -12.94
C HIS A 212 6.50 -10.86 -11.96
N LEU A 213 5.80 -10.60 -10.85
CA LEU A 213 6.40 -10.05 -9.65
C LEU A 213 7.72 -10.75 -9.33
N ASN A 214 8.74 -9.96 -9.01
CA ASN A 214 9.98 -10.50 -8.51
C ASN A 214 9.68 -11.27 -7.23
N LYS A 215 10.11 -12.54 -7.15
CA LYS A 215 10.18 -13.18 -5.83
C LYS A 215 11.39 -12.56 -5.17
N ILE A 216 11.20 -11.92 -4.02
CA ILE A 216 12.32 -11.53 -3.19
C ILE A 216 13.04 -12.83 -2.82
N ASP A 217 14.24 -13.03 -3.38
CA ASP A 217 15.14 -14.05 -2.85
C ASP A 217 15.63 -13.53 -1.51
N THR A 218 15.16 -14.14 -0.43
CA THR A 218 15.56 -13.79 0.94
C THR A 218 17.07 -13.93 1.16
N ASN A 219 17.80 -14.58 0.24
CA ASN A 219 19.25 -14.65 0.26
C ASN A 219 19.96 -13.55 -0.55
N ALA A 220 19.28 -12.85 -1.46
CA ALA A 220 19.88 -11.80 -2.30
C ALA A 220 20.21 -10.51 -1.54
N GLN A 221 19.62 -10.29 -0.35
CA GLN A 221 20.03 -9.22 0.57
C GLN A 221 21.47 -9.37 1.09
N LYS A 222 22.08 -10.56 1.00
CA LYS A 222 23.50 -10.76 1.37
C LYS A 222 24.50 -10.27 0.32
N GLY A 223 24.03 -9.80 -0.85
CA GLY A 223 24.88 -9.47 -1.99
C GLY A 223 25.09 -7.97 -2.27
N LEU A 224 24.40 -7.06 -1.59
CA LEU A 224 24.71 -5.63 -1.74
C LEU A 224 25.96 -5.29 -0.90
N PRO A 225 26.96 -4.60 -1.47
CA PRO A 225 28.13 -4.17 -0.72
C PRO A 225 27.74 -3.02 0.22
N CYS A 226 27.25 -3.36 1.41
CA CYS A 226 27.24 -2.48 2.56
C CYS A 226 28.66 -2.39 3.15
N HIS A 227 29.62 -1.87 2.38
CA HIS A 227 30.93 -1.48 2.90
C HIS A 227 30.99 0.05 2.93
N LEU A 228 30.31 0.64 3.90
CA LEU A 228 30.82 1.84 4.54
C LEU A 228 31.70 1.33 5.68
N GLU A 229 33.01 1.53 5.56
CA GLU A 229 33.95 1.14 6.60
C GLU A 229 33.55 1.78 7.95
N PRO A 230 33.50 1.00 9.04
CA PRO A 230 33.20 1.53 10.34
C PRO A 230 34.36 2.40 10.83
N ILE A 231 34.01 3.62 11.26
CA ILE A 231 34.92 4.51 11.98
C ILE A 231 35.38 3.79 13.27
N PRO A 232 36.68 3.78 13.61
CA PRO A 232 37.16 3.07 14.79
C PRO A 232 36.64 3.71 16.07
N ILE A 233 35.83 2.97 16.83
CA ILE A 233 35.45 3.30 18.20
C ILE A 233 36.53 2.71 19.13
N PRO A 234 37.11 3.49 20.06
CA PRO A 234 38.10 2.97 21.01
C PRO A 234 37.47 1.95 21.97
N PRO A 235 38.26 1.00 22.50
CA PRO A 235 37.73 -0.17 23.21
C PRO A 235 37.27 0.20 24.61
N LEU A 236 36.04 -0.17 24.96
CA LEU A 236 35.60 -0.24 26.35
C LEU A 236 35.84 -1.65 26.88
N GLU A 237 36.53 -1.72 28.01
CA GLU A 237 36.94 -2.94 28.70
C GLU A 237 35.77 -3.74 29.29
N PHE A 238 36.04 -5.05 29.39
CA PHE A 238 35.23 -6.17 29.87
C PHE A 238 34.58 -6.00 31.26
N LEU A 239 33.42 -6.66 31.43
CA LEU A 239 33.18 -7.58 32.57
C LEU A 239 32.00 -8.52 32.28
N GLY A 240 32.17 -9.81 32.65
CA GLY A 240 31.34 -10.99 32.33
C GLY A 240 29.87 -10.91 32.78
N SER A 241 28.98 -11.83 32.42
CA SER A 241 29.14 -13.27 32.58
C SER A 241 28.07 -14.09 31.82
N SER A 242 28.54 -15.24 31.34
CA SER A 242 27.89 -16.48 30.88
C SER A 242 26.44 -16.78 31.31
N LEU A 243 25.62 -17.20 30.33
CA LEU A 243 24.74 -18.38 30.39
C LEU A 243 24.44 -18.90 28.96
N GLN A 244 25.03 -20.05 28.62
CA GLN A 244 24.56 -21.00 27.59
C GLN A 244 23.29 -21.70 28.11
N ALA A 245 22.35 -22.25 27.35
CA ALA A 245 22.03 -22.35 25.93
C ALA A 245 20.61 -22.95 25.86
N GLN A 246 19.85 -22.69 24.79
CA GLN A 246 19.04 -23.74 24.16
C GLN A 246 18.79 -23.37 22.70
N GLU A 247 19.37 -24.18 21.82
CA GLU A 247 19.17 -24.15 20.38
C GLU A 247 17.78 -24.68 20.05
N ASP A 248 17.01 -23.93 19.25
CA ASP A 248 15.97 -24.48 18.38
C ASP A 248 15.83 -23.57 17.15
N THR A 249 16.17 -24.14 15.99
CA THR A 249 15.75 -23.86 14.60
C THR A 249 15.69 -22.39 14.09
N PRO A 250 16.47 -22.00 13.06
CA PRO A 250 16.45 -20.64 12.52
C PRO A 250 15.18 -20.40 11.69
N THR A 251 14.29 -19.57 12.20
CA THR A 251 13.13 -19.06 11.46
C THR A 251 13.54 -17.72 10.85
N MET A 252 13.64 -17.65 9.52
CA MET A 252 14.07 -16.42 8.82
C MET A 252 13.02 -15.30 8.93
N ASP A 253 13.44 -14.20 9.56
CA ASP A 253 13.29 -12.78 9.18
C ASP A 253 12.04 -12.38 8.39
N SER A 254 10.87 -12.56 9.01
CA SER A 254 9.81 -11.56 8.89
C SER A 254 10.10 -10.49 9.93
N ALA A 255 10.04 -9.21 9.56
CA ALA A 255 10.14 -8.14 10.55
C ALA A 255 9.16 -8.47 11.69
N PRO A 256 9.65 -8.64 12.92
CA PRO A 256 8.83 -9.16 14.00
C PRO A 256 7.60 -8.27 14.17
N PHE A 257 6.44 -8.87 14.39
CA PHE A 257 5.24 -8.09 14.65
C PHE A 257 5.43 -7.32 15.97
N PRO A 258 4.96 -6.07 16.08
CA PRO A 258 5.02 -5.35 17.33
C PRO A 258 4.32 -6.13 18.45
N PRO A 259 4.82 -6.09 19.70
CA PRO A 259 4.22 -6.79 20.81
C PRO A 259 2.74 -6.43 20.96
N ARG A 260 1.85 -7.44 20.90
CA ARG A 260 0.41 -7.24 21.05
C ARG A 260 0.08 -6.80 22.48
N ASN A 261 -0.83 -5.84 22.63
CA ASN A 261 -1.25 -5.24 23.92
C ASN A 261 -0.18 -4.39 24.62
N TYR A 262 0.80 -3.89 23.87
CA TYR A 262 1.76 -2.89 24.35
C TYR A 262 1.50 -1.55 23.65
N THR A 263 1.73 -0.45 24.36
CA THR A 263 1.61 0.89 23.79
C THR A 263 2.94 1.30 23.16
N LYS A 264 2.89 1.80 21.92
CA LYS A 264 4.08 2.29 21.23
C LYS A 264 4.53 3.63 21.83
N VAL A 265 5.79 3.72 22.18
CA VAL A 265 6.46 4.97 22.54
C VAL A 265 6.67 5.82 21.28
N ALA A 266 6.35 7.11 21.37
CA ALA A 266 6.56 8.08 20.29
C ALA A 266 8.01 8.54 20.24
N THR A 267 8.59 8.87 21.39
CA THR A 267 10.00 9.25 21.55
C THR A 267 10.60 8.56 22.77
N PHE A 268 11.83 8.05 22.60
CA PHE A 268 12.57 7.34 23.63
C PHE A 268 13.96 7.98 23.75
N HIS A 269 14.38 8.32 24.96
CA HIS A 269 15.66 8.98 25.20
C HIS A 269 16.36 8.33 26.39
N ARG A 270 17.62 7.96 26.21
CA ARG A 270 18.49 7.59 27.34
C ARG A 270 19.13 8.86 27.88
N THR A 271 18.78 9.25 29.11
CA THR A 271 19.28 10.51 29.70
C THR A 271 20.59 10.32 30.44
N HIS A 272 20.76 9.23 31.19
CA HIS A 272 21.98 8.86 31.93
C HIS A 272 22.33 7.39 31.68
N SER A 273 23.49 6.93 32.20
CA SER A 273 23.99 5.56 31.94
C SER A 273 22.92 4.49 32.19
N ASP A 274 22.07 4.66 33.20
CA ASP A 274 21.07 3.64 33.57
C ASP A 274 19.63 4.17 33.61
N TRP A 275 19.38 5.35 33.07
CA TRP A 275 18.06 6.00 33.12
C TRP A 275 17.52 6.37 31.75
N CYS A 276 16.25 6.07 31.53
CA CYS A 276 15.55 6.22 30.27
C CYS A 276 14.26 7.04 30.49
N GLU A 277 13.96 7.94 29.55
CA GLU A 277 12.76 8.76 29.48
C GLU A 277 12.00 8.44 28.19
N TRP A 278 10.68 8.51 28.23
CA TRP A 278 9.85 8.24 27.07
C TRP A 278 8.60 9.11 27.04
N VAL A 279 8.08 9.36 25.84
CA VAL A 279 6.83 10.09 25.60
C VAL A 279 5.91 9.24 24.73
N LEU A 280 4.64 9.17 25.09
CA LEU A 280 3.58 8.52 24.33
C LEU A 280 2.91 9.51 23.35
N TYR A 281 2.14 9.00 22.40
CA TYR A 281 1.46 9.84 21.40
C TYR A 281 0.37 10.78 21.96
N ASP A 282 -0.05 10.58 23.20
CA ASP A 282 -1.01 11.43 23.92
C ASP A 282 -0.31 12.41 24.89
N ASP A 283 0.97 12.69 24.65
CA ASP A 283 1.84 13.58 25.43
C ASP A 283 2.06 13.14 26.89
N GLN A 284 1.68 11.91 27.25
CA GLN A 284 2.07 11.33 28.54
C GLN A 284 3.56 11.01 28.54
N ASN A 285 4.27 11.46 29.58
CA ASN A 285 5.68 11.19 29.79
C ASN A 285 5.90 10.15 30.89
N GLY A 286 6.99 9.41 30.79
CA GLY A 286 7.44 8.47 31.80
C GLY A 286 8.96 8.41 31.87
N SER A 287 9.47 7.92 32.99
CA SER A 287 10.90 7.68 33.16
C SER A 287 11.16 6.50 34.09
N GLY A 288 12.31 5.85 33.93
CA GLY A 288 12.66 4.70 34.73
C GLY A 288 14.03 4.10 34.38
N PRO A 289 14.46 3.07 35.11
CA PRO A 289 15.71 2.39 34.85
C PRO A 289 15.71 1.77 33.45
N CYS A 290 16.79 1.95 32.69
CA CYS A 290 16.92 1.29 31.38
C CYS A 290 16.94 -0.25 31.50
N SER A 291 17.29 -0.79 32.68
CA SER A 291 17.21 -2.23 32.98
C SER A 291 15.78 -2.78 33.01
N GLU A 292 14.74 -1.94 33.05
CA GLU A 292 13.34 -2.38 32.90
C GLU A 292 12.96 -2.64 31.43
N TRP A 293 13.84 -2.29 30.49
CA TRP A 293 13.65 -2.49 29.06
C TRP A 293 14.50 -3.68 28.58
N SER A 294 13.87 -4.62 27.89
CA SER A 294 14.54 -5.78 27.29
C SER A 294 14.31 -5.82 25.80
N LEU A 295 15.31 -6.25 25.04
CA LEU A 295 15.14 -6.52 23.62
C LEU A 295 14.35 -7.82 23.44
N ASP A 296 13.18 -7.73 22.83
CA ASP A 296 12.31 -8.87 22.51
C ASP A 296 11.87 -8.74 21.05
N ASN A 297 12.24 -9.73 20.24
CA ASN A 297 11.90 -9.79 18.81
C ASN A 297 12.13 -8.43 18.12
N GLY A 298 13.34 -7.87 18.21
CA GLY A 298 13.71 -6.62 17.52
C GLY A 298 13.10 -5.33 18.09
N TYR A 299 12.33 -5.39 19.18
CA TYR A 299 11.77 -4.23 19.88
C TYR A 299 12.35 -4.08 21.29
N PHE A 300 12.51 -2.85 21.75
CA PHE A 300 12.76 -2.59 23.17
C PHE A 300 11.42 -2.58 23.90
N VAL A 301 11.25 -3.47 24.86
CA VAL A 301 9.98 -3.73 25.54
C VAL A 301 10.13 -3.51 27.04
N ASN A 302 9.22 -2.72 27.63
CA ASN A 302 9.04 -2.63 29.07
C ASN A 302 7.81 -3.46 29.47
N VAL A 303 8.06 -4.67 29.99
CA VAL A 303 7.01 -5.63 30.36
C VAL A 303 6.12 -5.11 31.49
N LYS A 304 6.72 -4.38 32.43
CA LYS A 304 6.05 -3.85 33.63
C LYS A 304 5.07 -2.74 33.27
N GLN A 305 5.49 -1.82 32.39
CA GLN A 305 4.68 -0.69 31.94
C GLN A 305 3.82 -1.00 30.70
N LYS A 306 4.00 -2.18 30.08
CA LYS A 306 3.36 -2.56 28.81
C LYS A 306 3.65 -1.57 27.68
N LEU A 307 4.92 -1.18 27.53
CA LEU A 307 5.38 -0.26 26.48
C LEU A 307 6.37 -0.93 25.53
N TYR A 308 6.44 -0.45 24.28
CA TYR A 308 7.47 -0.87 23.33
C TYR A 308 7.96 0.28 22.44
N THR A 309 9.20 0.20 21.96
CA THR A 309 9.73 1.10 20.93
C THR A 309 10.57 0.34 19.89
N GLY A 310 10.69 0.92 18.69
CA GLY A 310 11.49 0.35 17.60
C GLY A 310 12.99 0.51 17.87
N HIS A 311 13.81 -0.28 17.17
CA HIS A 311 15.26 -0.16 17.26
C HIS A 311 15.77 1.21 16.77
N ASP A 312 15.07 1.85 15.83
CA ASP A 312 15.48 3.11 15.19
C ASP A 312 15.28 4.37 16.05
N THR A 313 14.77 4.21 17.28
CA THR A 313 14.42 5.33 18.20
C THR A 313 15.39 5.51 19.36
N LEU A 314 16.51 4.77 19.38
CA LEU A 314 17.59 4.90 20.37
C LEU A 314 18.77 5.70 19.82
#